data_AF-A0AA43S4D2-F1
#
_entry.id   AF-A0AA43S4D2-F1
#
_cell.length_a   1.000
_cell.length_b   1.000
_cell.length_c   1.000
_cell.angle_alpha   90.00
_cell.angle_beta   90.00
_cell.angle_gamma   90.00
#
_symmetry.space_group_name_H-M   'P 1'
#
loop_
_entity.id
_entity.type
_entity.pdbx_description
1 polymer ?
#
loop_
_entity_poly.entity_id
_entity_poly.type
_entity_poly.pdbx_seq_one_letter_code
_entity_poly.pdbx_strand_id
1 'polypeptide(L)'
;FTADGTWICTVVNSAATPAAEKVPVAVLADVEVDATVTQQRATAYVQGEFNRDALKFGGTDTIANHEAALNGAKIYTKRVVK
;
A
#
# COMPACT_ATOMS: atom_id res chain seq x y z
N PHE A 1 -5.46 -15.47 3.89
CA PHE A 1 -5.18 -15.34 5.35
C PHE A 1 -4.36 -16.53 5.80
N THR A 2 -3.44 -16.33 6.74
CA THR A 2 -2.81 -17.43 7.49
C THR A 2 -3.81 -18.04 8.47
N ALA A 3 -3.50 -19.23 9.03
CA ALA A 3 -4.39 -19.96 9.95
C ALA A 3 -4.77 -19.17 11.22
N ASP A 4 -3.99 -18.14 11.57
CA ASP A 4 -4.23 -17.21 12.67
C ASP A 4 -5.10 -15.99 12.27
N GLY A 5 -5.61 -15.95 11.04
CA GLY A 5 -6.45 -14.87 10.53
C GLY A 5 -5.67 -13.66 10.01
N THR A 6 -4.33 -13.69 10.03
CA THR A 6 -3.53 -12.56 9.54
C THR A 6 -3.61 -12.43 8.01
N TRP A 7 -3.68 -11.19 7.54
CA TRP A 7 -3.67 -10.86 6.12
C TRP A 7 -2.27 -11.04 5.54
N ILE A 8 -2.17 -11.74 4.40
CA ILE A 8 -0.94 -11.79 3.61
C ILE A 8 -1.10 -10.72 2.54
N CYS A 9 -0.31 -9.65 2.65
CA CYS A 9 -0.36 -8.51 1.75
C CYS A 9 0.88 -8.49 0.85
N THR A 10 0.70 -8.08 -0.39
CA THR A 10 1.78 -7.80 -1.34
C THR A 10 1.75 -6.31 -1.72
N VAL A 11 2.83 -5.84 -2.35
CA VAL A 11 2.88 -4.47 -2.89
C VAL A 11 1.84 -4.33 -3.99
N VAL A 12 1.07 -3.24 -3.95
CA VAL A 12 0.05 -2.95 -4.95
C VAL A 12 0.68 -2.81 -6.35
N ASN A 13 0.05 -3.41 -7.36
CA ASN A 13 0.55 -3.45 -8.72
C ASN A 13 -0.58 -3.20 -9.74
N SER A 14 -0.53 -2.06 -10.43
CA SER A 14 -1.56 -1.66 -11.39
C SER A 14 -1.65 -2.58 -12.62
N ALA A 15 -0.54 -3.25 -12.97
CA ALA A 15 -0.45 -4.18 -14.10
C ALA A 15 -0.78 -5.63 -13.74
N ALA A 16 -1.09 -5.94 -12.48
CA ALA A 16 -1.40 -7.30 -12.06
C ALA A 16 -2.57 -7.90 -12.85
N THR A 17 -2.56 -9.21 -13.12
CA THR A 17 -3.74 -9.90 -13.68
C THR A 17 -4.84 -10.03 -12.62
N PRO A 18 -4.55 -10.45 -11.38
CA PRO A 18 -5.56 -10.53 -10.33
C PRO A 18 -6.03 -9.14 -9.91
N ALA A 19 -7.35 -8.94 -9.86
CA ALA A 19 -7.94 -7.66 -9.48
C ALA A 19 -7.59 -7.26 -8.04
N ALA A 20 -7.46 -8.24 -7.14
CA ALA A 20 -7.16 -7.99 -5.73
C ALA A 20 -5.80 -7.31 -5.51
N GLU A 21 -4.80 -7.59 -6.35
CA GLU A 21 -3.46 -6.98 -6.26
C GLU A 21 -3.42 -5.52 -6.73
N LYS A 22 -4.51 -5.03 -7.33
CA LYS A 22 -4.70 -3.63 -7.71
C LYS A 22 -5.36 -2.80 -6.62
N VAL A 23 -5.89 -3.46 -5.58
CA VAL A 23 -6.67 -2.81 -4.54
C VAL A 23 -5.78 -2.60 -3.31
N PRO A 24 -5.38 -1.35 -3.01
CA PRO A 24 -4.61 -1.07 -1.81
C PRO A 24 -5.50 -1.26 -0.57
N VAL A 25 -4.93 -1.87 0.47
CA VAL A 25 -5.63 -2.14 1.74
C VAL A 25 -5.00 -1.44 2.95
N ALA A 26 -3.72 -1.06 2.85
CA ALA A 26 -3.00 -0.35 3.90
C ALA A 26 -1.72 0.31 3.35
N VAL A 27 -1.14 1.22 4.13
CA VAL A 27 0.21 1.75 3.95
C VAL A 27 1.12 1.12 4.99
N LEU A 28 2.22 0.49 4.56
CA LEU A 28 3.21 -0.09 5.48
C LEU A 28 3.77 1.02 6.39
N ALA A 29 3.68 0.83 7.71
CA ALA A 29 4.12 1.80 8.70
C ALA A 29 5.51 1.48 9.26
N ASP A 30 5.93 0.22 9.15
CA ASP A 30 7.20 -0.25 9.67
C ASP A 30 8.34 0.10 8.70
N VAL A 31 9.34 0.83 9.21
CA VAL A 31 10.51 1.29 8.43
C VAL A 31 11.68 0.31 8.48
N GLU A 32 11.67 -0.65 9.41
CA GLU A 32 12.73 -1.64 9.59
C GLU A 32 12.39 -2.99 8.92
N VAL A 33 11.11 -3.22 8.61
CA VAL A 33 10.67 -4.46 7.96
C VAL A 33 10.80 -4.39 6.44
N ASP A 34 11.82 -5.08 5.91
CA ASP A 34 11.92 -5.42 4.49
C ASP A 34 11.13 -6.71 4.17
N ALA A 35 9.86 -6.54 3.78
CA ALA A 35 8.99 -7.64 3.36
C ALA A 35 9.16 -8.02 1.88
N THR A 36 10.18 -7.51 1.17
CA THR A 36 10.37 -7.81 -0.26
C THR A 36 10.99 -9.17 -0.53
N VAL A 37 11.68 -9.75 0.46
CA VAL A 37 12.42 -11.02 0.33
C VAL A 37 11.78 -12.19 1.08
N THR A 38 11.05 -11.92 2.16
CA THR A 38 10.38 -12.93 2.99
C THR A 38 9.10 -12.38 3.61
N GLN A 39 8.15 -13.24 3.96
CA GLN A 39 6.97 -12.82 4.71
C GLN A 39 7.38 -12.36 6.12
N GLN A 40 6.90 -11.18 6.51
CA GLN A 40 7.19 -10.55 7.79
C GLN A 40 5.90 -10.04 8.43
N ARG A 41 5.84 -10.03 9.77
CA ARG A 41 4.79 -9.33 10.51
C ARG A 41 5.16 -7.85 10.59
N ALA A 42 4.24 -6.97 10.21
CA ALA A 42 4.44 -5.53 10.27
C ALA A 42 3.15 -4.80 10.65
N THR A 43 3.30 -3.60 11.19
CA THR A 43 2.18 -2.67 11.37
C THR A 43 1.92 -1.88 10.09
N ALA A 44 0.65 -1.59 9.82
CA ALA A 44 0.25 -0.80 8.67
C ALA A 44 -0.89 0.16 9.03
N TYR A 45 -0.93 1.31 8.38
CA TYR A 45 -2.06 2.23 8.47
C TYR A 45 -3.14 1.82 7.48
N VAL A 46 -4.34 1.54 7.98
CA VAL A 46 -5.47 1.10 7.15
C VAL A 46 -6.30 2.26 6.59
N GLN A 47 -6.18 3.45 7.18
CA GLN A 47 -6.95 4.66 6.86
C GLN A 47 -6.13 5.90 7.25
N GLY A 48 -6.43 7.06 6.66
CA GLY A 48 -5.83 8.34 7.06
C GLY A 48 -5.45 9.24 5.89
N GLU A 49 -4.73 10.32 6.20
CA GLU A 49 -4.20 11.27 5.22
C GLU A 49 -2.67 11.19 5.17
N PHE A 50 -2.11 11.01 3.97
CA PHE A 50 -0.68 10.77 3.74
C PHE A 50 -0.07 11.79 2.80
N ASN A 51 1.21 12.10 3.00
CA ASN A 51 1.97 12.92 2.07
C ASN A 51 2.21 12.13 0.76
N ARG A 52 1.69 12.66 -0.36
CA ARG A 52 1.81 12.08 -1.70
C ARG A 52 3.26 11.78 -2.08
N ASP A 53 4.19 12.66 -1.73
CA ASP A 53 5.60 12.57 -2.14
C ASP A 53 6.40 11.59 -1.28
N ALA A 54 5.85 11.17 -0.13
CA ALA A 54 6.49 10.22 0.78
C ALA A 54 6.09 8.76 0.50
N LEU A 55 5.03 8.53 -0.27
CA LEU A 55 4.56 7.19 -0.59
C LEU A 55 5.51 6.51 -1.59
N LYS A 56 5.85 5.26 -1.29
CA LYS A 56 6.66 4.41 -2.16
C LYS A 56 5.76 3.36 -2.81
N PHE A 57 5.96 3.15 -4.10
CA PHE A 57 5.26 2.15 -4.90
C PHE A 57 6.28 1.17 -5.50
N GLY A 58 5.83 -0.05 -5.80
CA GLY A 58 6.66 -1.05 -6.47
C GLY A 58 6.73 -0.84 -7.98
N GLY A 59 7.80 -1.31 -8.61
CA GLY A 59 7.94 -1.30 -10.07
C GLY A 59 7.87 0.11 -10.67
N THR A 60 7.04 0.29 -11.70
CA THR A 60 6.82 1.57 -12.39
C THR A 60 5.59 2.31 -11.90
N ASP A 61 4.93 1.81 -10.86
CA ASP A 61 3.71 2.43 -10.35
C ASP A 61 4.03 3.75 -9.65
N THR A 62 3.07 4.65 -9.76
CA THR A 62 3.09 5.95 -9.12
C THR A 62 1.76 6.19 -8.45
N ILE A 63 1.66 7.26 -7.67
CA ILE A 63 0.38 7.70 -7.14
C ILE A 63 -0.69 7.92 -8.23
N ALA A 64 -0.30 8.33 -9.46
CA ALA A 64 -1.27 8.50 -10.55
C ALA A 64 -1.98 7.18 -10.92
N ASN A 65 -1.33 6.04 -10.70
CA ASN A 65 -1.91 4.73 -10.94
C ASN A 65 -2.91 4.32 -9.84
N HIS A 66 -2.71 4.79 -8.60
CA HIS A 66 -3.37 4.24 -7.40
C HIS A 66 -4.27 5.21 -6.64
N GLU A 67 -4.27 6.51 -6.96
CA GLU A 67 -4.96 7.55 -6.19
C GLU A 67 -6.47 7.27 -6.01
N ALA A 68 -7.15 6.84 -7.08
CA ALA A 68 -8.58 6.49 -7.01
C ALA A 68 -8.83 5.28 -6.08
N ALA A 69 -7.99 4.26 -6.17
CA ALA A 69 -8.11 3.05 -5.38
C ALA A 69 -7.79 3.30 -3.89
N LEU A 70 -6.77 4.12 -3.61
CA LEU A 70 -6.42 4.58 -2.26
C LEU A 70 -7.57 5.38 -1.63
N ASN A 71 -8.16 6.32 -2.38
CA ASN A 71 -9.32 7.07 -1.90
C ASN A 71 -10.53 6.17 -1.59
N GLY A 72 -10.76 5.14 -2.42
CA GLY A 72 -11.79 4.12 -2.17
C GLY A 72 -11.53 3.30 -0.90
N ALA A 73 -10.26 3.12 -0.54
CA ALA A 73 -9.83 2.46 0.70
C ALA A 73 -9.75 3.40 1.92
N LYS A 74 -10.20 4.66 1.80
CA LYS A 74 -10.08 5.71 2.85
C LYS A 74 -8.64 6.06 3.23
N ILE A 75 -7.72 5.90 2.27
CA ILE A 75 -6.33 6.33 2.35
C ILE A 75 -6.19 7.53 1.42
N TYR A 76 -6.26 8.73 1.97
CA TYR A 76 -6.25 9.96 1.17
C TYR A 76 -4.82 10.49 1.03
N THR A 77 -4.46 10.94 -0.17
CA THR A 77 -3.13 11.56 -0.39
C THR A 77 -3.25 13.07 -0.55
N LYS A 78 -2.37 13.81 0.15
CA LYS A 78 -2.32 15.28 0.08
C LYS A 78 -0.99 15.72 -0.55
N ARG A 79 -1.05 16.83 -1.29
CA ARG A 79 0.16 17.50 -1.79
C ARG A 79 0.65 18.49 -0.75
N VAL A 80 1.94 18.48 -0.48
CA VAL A 80 2.59 19.52 0.33
C VAL A 80 2.85 20.72 -0.58
N VAL A 81 2.25 21.87 -0.27
CA VAL A 81 2.60 23.14 -0.92
C VAL A 81 3.86 23.67 -0.22
N LYS A 82 4.89 23.95 -1.00
CA LYS A 82 6.16 24.52 -0.53
C LYS A 82 6.20 26.01 -0.78
#